data_AF-A0A8H4UYG7-F1
#
_entry.id   AF-A0A8H4UYG7-F1
#
_cell.length_a   1.000
_cell.length_b   1.000
_cell.length_c   1.000
_cell.angle_alpha   90.00
_cell.angle_beta   90.00
_cell.angle_gamma   90.00
#
_symmetry.space_group_name_H-M   'P 1'
#
loop_
_entity.id
_entity.type
_entity.pdbx_description
1 polymer ?
#
loop_
_entity_poly.entity_id
_entity_poly.type
_entity_poly.pdbx_seq_one_letter_code
_entity_poly.pdbx_strand_id
1 'polypeptide(L)'
;MYVLSYAALLAGFAVAAPPETFVLPIAITNGSTPLIYEVGKVPLDTNYITQPNATSYEWWYFDAVASDLSQHVVFQPIVDYNEDGNEPLNLRLSYSFANGSFQELIIPKEKLFVSTIGQGSAGISSDGAFSWQASPDLSQYTLTLALEDIGISGQIQLQSIAPPHVACSATYPGARLEYHWDLLWVNLLPDSVASVNLMVNGTAIAFEGSGYHDKACPTIDFKAPLKLTL
;
A
#
# COMPACT_ATOMS: atom_id res chain seq x y z
N MET A 1 30.78 -15.63 -44.82
CA MET A 1 30.76 -14.25 -44.28
C MET A 1 29.55 -14.15 -43.38
N TYR A 2 29.72 -14.34 -42.06
CA TYR A 2 28.62 -14.32 -41.09
C TYR A 2 28.37 -12.87 -40.67
N VAL A 3 27.15 -12.38 -40.91
CA VAL A 3 26.69 -11.09 -40.38
C VAL A 3 25.94 -11.38 -39.08
N LEU A 4 26.60 -11.17 -37.95
CA LEU A 4 25.96 -11.15 -36.64
C LEU A 4 25.21 -9.81 -36.50
N SER A 5 23.88 -9.88 -36.52
CA SER A 5 23.02 -8.74 -36.23
C SER A 5 22.93 -8.57 -34.71
N TYR A 6 23.61 -7.56 -34.17
CA TYR A 6 23.39 -7.12 -32.79
C TYR A 6 22.09 -6.31 -32.74
N ALA A 7 21.02 -6.90 -32.22
CA ALA A 7 19.86 -6.14 -31.77
C ALA A 7 20.24 -5.43 -30.46
N ALA A 8 20.47 -4.12 -30.52
CA ALA A 8 20.59 -3.31 -29.32
C ALA A 8 19.21 -3.20 -28.67
N LEU A 9 19.02 -3.82 -27.50
CA LEU A 9 17.92 -3.46 -26.61
C LEU A 9 18.20 -2.03 -26.13
N LEU A 10 17.48 -1.06 -26.70
CA LEU A 10 17.34 0.25 -26.11
C LEU A 10 16.49 0.09 -24.84
N ALA A 11 17.14 -0.11 -23.70
CA ALA A 11 16.52 0.15 -22.41
C ALA A 11 16.24 1.66 -22.37
N GLY A 12 15.01 2.04 -22.72
CA GLY A 12 14.55 3.41 -22.55
C GLY A 12 14.61 3.73 -21.06
N PHE A 13 15.53 4.62 -20.67
CA PHE A 13 15.47 5.24 -19.36
C PHE A 13 14.17 6.04 -19.32
N ALA A 14 13.13 5.48 -18.69
CA ALA A 14 11.99 6.26 -18.26
C ALA A 14 12.55 7.35 -17.34
N VAL A 15 12.38 8.62 -17.75
CA VAL A 15 12.70 9.75 -16.88
C VAL A 15 11.83 9.58 -15.64
N ALA A 16 12.44 9.34 -14.49
CA ALA A 16 11.73 9.21 -13.24
C ALA A 16 10.91 10.49 -13.02
N ALA A 17 9.61 10.34 -12.74
CA ALA A 17 8.79 11.47 -12.32
C ALA A 17 9.45 12.15 -11.10
N PRO A 18 9.38 13.49 -10.99
CA PRO A 18 9.89 14.16 -9.80
C PRO A 18 9.20 13.58 -8.55
N PRO A 19 9.93 13.43 -7.43
CA PRO A 19 9.34 12.92 -6.20
C PRO A 19 8.17 13.80 -5.77
N GLU A 20 7.01 13.20 -5.56
CA GLU A 20 5.83 13.86 -4.98
C GLU A 20 5.79 13.55 -3.49
N THR A 21 5.42 14.54 -2.68
CA THR A 21 5.27 14.39 -1.22
C THR A 21 3.90 14.90 -0.78
N PHE A 22 3.21 14.09 0.01
CA PHE A 22 1.89 14.36 0.56
C PHE A 22 1.93 14.37 2.09
N VAL A 23 1.10 15.22 2.68
CA VAL A 23 0.77 15.19 4.11
C VAL A 23 -0.69 14.81 4.21
N LEU A 24 -0.96 13.63 4.77
CA LEU A 24 -2.29 13.07 4.88
C LEU A 24 -2.78 13.17 6.35
N PRO A 25 -4.08 13.38 6.57
CA PRO A 25 -5.13 13.58 5.56
C PRO A 25 -5.06 14.96 4.87
N ILE A 26 -5.44 14.99 3.60
CA ILE A 26 -5.71 16.23 2.83
C ILE A 26 -7.11 16.78 3.21
N ALA A 27 -7.27 18.10 3.21
CA ALA A 27 -8.56 18.73 3.45
C ALA A 27 -9.58 18.35 2.36
N ILE A 28 -10.80 17.99 2.79
CA ILE A 28 -11.88 17.63 1.88
C ILE A 28 -12.34 18.80 1.01
N THR A 29 -12.78 18.48 -0.19
CA THR A 29 -13.35 19.40 -1.17
C THR A 29 -14.77 18.97 -1.53
N ASN A 30 -15.64 19.93 -1.81
CA ASN A 30 -17.00 19.63 -2.26
C ASN A 30 -16.96 19.11 -3.71
N GLY A 31 -17.65 18.00 -3.97
CA GLY A 31 -17.84 17.46 -5.32
C GLY A 31 -17.20 16.10 -5.54
N SER A 32 -16.89 15.79 -6.80
CA SER A 32 -16.25 14.53 -7.20
C SER A 32 -14.75 14.58 -6.97
N THR A 33 -14.18 13.46 -6.52
CA THR A 33 -12.72 13.28 -6.45
C THR A 33 -12.17 12.91 -7.82
N PRO A 34 -11.35 13.77 -8.46
CA PRO A 34 -10.68 13.42 -9.70
C PRO A 34 -9.60 12.36 -9.44
N LEU A 35 -9.56 11.35 -10.30
CA LEU A 35 -8.57 10.28 -10.26
C LEU A 35 -7.75 10.23 -11.54
N ILE A 36 -6.52 9.76 -11.40
CA ILE A 36 -5.64 9.43 -12.52
C ILE A 36 -5.81 7.94 -12.79
N TYR A 37 -6.31 7.62 -13.99
CA TYR A 37 -6.78 6.27 -14.34
C TYR A 37 -5.78 5.45 -15.17
N GLU A 38 -4.63 6.01 -15.53
CA GLU A 38 -3.69 5.38 -16.45
C GLU A 38 -2.31 5.21 -15.81
N VAL A 39 -1.75 4.01 -15.98
CA VAL A 39 -0.36 3.71 -15.65
C VAL A 39 0.58 4.64 -16.43
N GLY A 40 1.62 5.13 -15.75
CA GLY A 40 2.67 5.97 -16.34
C GLY A 40 2.36 7.47 -16.33
N LYS A 41 1.25 7.90 -15.72
CA LYS A 41 0.97 9.33 -15.47
C LYS A 41 1.55 9.81 -14.14
N VAL A 42 1.59 8.93 -13.15
CA VAL A 42 2.16 9.11 -11.82
C VAL A 42 2.83 7.80 -11.38
N PRO A 43 3.69 7.80 -10.34
CA PRO A 43 4.21 6.58 -9.73
C PRO A 43 3.08 5.63 -9.31
N LEU A 44 3.26 4.32 -9.51
CA LEU A 44 2.23 3.32 -9.23
C LEU A 44 1.80 3.26 -7.76
N ASP A 45 2.72 3.49 -6.82
CA ASP A 45 2.46 3.43 -5.38
C ASP A 45 2.18 4.82 -4.77
N THR A 46 1.83 5.81 -5.59
CA THR A 46 1.56 7.18 -5.12
C THR A 46 0.27 7.28 -4.30
N ASN A 47 0.04 8.46 -3.69
CA ASN A 47 -1.26 8.85 -3.19
C ASN A 47 -2.14 9.37 -4.35
N TYR A 48 -3.16 8.60 -4.74
CA TYR A 48 -4.00 8.95 -5.90
C TYR A 48 -5.07 9.99 -5.56
N ILE A 49 -5.57 10.01 -4.33
CA ILE A 49 -6.62 10.95 -3.91
C ILE A 49 -5.98 12.26 -3.46
N THR A 50 -5.87 13.20 -4.40
CA THR A 50 -5.27 14.54 -4.15
C THR A 50 -6.31 15.63 -3.86
N GLN A 51 -7.57 15.36 -4.17
CA GLN A 51 -8.73 16.23 -3.90
C GLN A 51 -9.85 15.35 -3.32
N PRO A 52 -9.71 14.93 -2.05
CA PRO A 52 -10.68 14.05 -1.43
C PRO A 52 -12.03 14.73 -1.28
N ASN A 53 -13.10 13.94 -1.32
CA ASN A 53 -14.42 14.31 -0.85
C ASN A 53 -14.78 13.50 0.41
N ALA A 54 -15.95 13.79 0.98
CA ALA A 54 -16.45 13.17 2.21
C ALA A 54 -16.69 11.65 2.16
N THR A 55 -16.55 11.02 0.99
CA THR A 55 -16.78 9.58 0.79
C THR A 55 -15.54 8.87 0.28
N SER A 56 -14.45 9.59 0.07
CA SER A 56 -13.21 9.04 -0.45
C SER A 56 -12.41 8.39 0.67
N TYR A 57 -11.69 7.34 0.34
CA TYR A 57 -10.68 6.79 1.24
C TYR A 57 -9.64 6.03 0.44
N GLU A 58 -8.46 5.87 1.03
CA GLU A 58 -7.30 5.32 0.35
C GLU A 58 -6.50 4.48 1.32
N TRP A 59 -6.03 3.31 0.87
CA TRP A 59 -5.24 2.41 1.71
C TRP A 59 -4.03 1.84 0.99
N TRP A 60 -3.02 1.50 1.80
CA TRP A 60 -1.91 0.64 1.43
C TRP A 60 -2.07 -0.65 2.22
N TYR A 61 -2.27 -1.77 1.54
CA TYR A 61 -2.48 -3.07 2.18
C TYR A 61 -1.25 -3.91 1.99
N PHE A 62 -0.65 -4.39 3.07
CA PHE A 62 0.47 -5.32 3.05
C PHE A 62 0.13 -6.53 3.90
N ASP A 63 0.45 -7.72 3.43
CA ASP A 63 0.37 -8.92 4.25
C ASP A 63 1.60 -9.81 4.11
N ALA A 64 1.73 -10.72 5.06
CA ALA A 64 2.62 -11.86 4.97
C ALA A 64 2.02 -13.06 5.72
N VAL A 65 2.19 -14.25 5.15
CA VAL A 65 1.75 -15.52 5.73
C VAL A 65 2.93 -16.48 5.79
N ALA A 66 3.11 -17.14 6.93
CA ALA A 66 4.17 -18.11 7.14
C ALA A 66 4.08 -19.29 6.16
N SER A 67 5.23 -19.84 5.77
CA SER A 67 5.31 -20.97 4.84
C SER A 67 4.54 -22.22 5.30
N ASP A 68 4.40 -22.40 6.62
CA ASP A 68 3.64 -23.49 7.25
C ASP A 68 2.20 -23.10 7.63
N LEU A 69 1.77 -21.91 7.25
CA LEU A 69 0.45 -21.32 7.51
C LEU A 69 0.12 -21.12 9.00
N SER A 70 1.12 -21.19 9.88
CA SER A 70 0.90 -21.07 11.34
C SER A 70 0.72 -19.63 11.81
N GLN A 71 1.25 -18.67 11.07
CA GLN A 71 1.29 -17.25 11.44
C GLN A 71 1.00 -16.35 10.24
N HIS A 72 0.44 -15.18 10.51
CA HIS A 72 0.29 -14.12 9.52
C HIS A 72 0.43 -12.75 10.16
N VAL A 73 0.62 -11.73 9.33
CA VAL A 73 0.50 -10.32 9.69
C VAL A 73 -0.11 -9.55 8.54
N VAL A 74 -1.00 -8.60 8.85
CA VAL A 74 -1.49 -7.58 7.93
C VAL A 74 -1.11 -6.22 8.49
N PHE A 75 -0.50 -5.38 7.66
CA PHE A 75 -0.17 -3.99 7.95
C PHE A 75 -0.92 -3.11 6.94
N GLN A 76 -1.84 -2.27 7.41
CA GLN A 76 -2.69 -1.50 6.51
C GLN A 76 -2.96 -0.07 7.02
N PRO A 77 -2.12 0.91 6.63
CA PRO A 77 -2.45 2.32 6.74
C PRO A 77 -3.65 2.66 5.85
N ILE A 78 -4.65 3.31 6.43
CA ILE A 78 -5.87 3.78 5.75
C ILE A 78 -6.09 5.25 6.08
N VAL A 79 -6.31 6.05 5.05
CA VAL A 79 -6.79 7.43 5.16
C VAL A 79 -8.25 7.47 4.74
N ASP A 80 -9.11 7.90 5.65
CA ASP A 80 -10.55 8.01 5.47
C ASP A 80 -10.96 9.48 5.56
N TYR A 81 -11.64 9.99 4.53
CA TYR A 81 -12.01 11.39 4.40
C TYR A 81 -13.45 11.69 4.85
N ASN A 82 -14.08 10.76 5.58
CA ASN A 82 -15.44 10.91 6.10
C ASN A 82 -15.67 12.24 6.86
N GLU A 83 -16.81 12.87 6.60
CA GLU A 83 -17.24 14.16 7.19
C GLU A 83 -17.35 14.13 8.73
N ASP A 84 -17.51 12.95 9.32
CA ASP A 84 -17.68 12.77 10.76
C ASP A 84 -16.40 13.09 11.57
N GLY A 85 -15.26 13.31 10.90
CA GLY A 85 -14.06 13.94 11.48
C GLY A 85 -13.31 13.13 12.55
N ASN A 86 -13.75 11.91 12.85
CA ASN A 86 -13.08 11.06 13.81
C ASN A 86 -12.00 10.22 13.12
N GLU A 87 -10.75 10.50 13.46
CA GLU A 87 -9.59 9.64 13.17
C GLU A 87 -9.43 9.31 11.67
N PRO A 88 -9.20 10.33 10.82
CA PRO A 88 -9.10 10.18 9.37
C PRO A 88 -7.89 9.36 8.92
N LEU A 89 -7.00 8.98 9.83
CA LEU A 89 -5.87 8.10 9.55
C LEU A 89 -5.82 7.00 10.61
N ASN A 90 -5.80 5.76 10.16
CA ASN A 90 -5.68 4.58 11.01
C ASN A 90 -4.62 3.64 10.46
N LEU A 91 -3.87 2.99 11.35
CA LEU A 91 -3.21 1.73 11.04
C LEU A 91 -4.14 0.60 11.46
N ARG A 92 -4.61 -0.20 10.48
CA ARG A 92 -5.17 -1.52 10.76
C ARG A 92 -4.04 -2.53 10.78
N LEU A 93 -3.92 -3.24 11.89
CA LEU A 93 -2.89 -4.25 12.11
C LEU A 93 -3.57 -5.53 12.58
N SER A 94 -3.34 -6.64 11.89
CA SER A 94 -3.74 -7.95 12.38
C SER A 94 -2.57 -8.92 12.37
N TYR A 95 -2.58 -9.89 13.26
CA TYR A 95 -1.53 -10.91 13.33
C TYR A 95 -2.00 -12.15 14.07
N SER A 96 -1.35 -13.29 13.79
CA SER A 96 -1.53 -14.52 14.57
C SER A 96 -0.22 -15.06 15.13
N PHE A 97 -0.33 -15.66 16.32
CA PHE A 97 0.72 -16.43 16.95
C PHE A 97 0.63 -17.89 16.51
N ALA A 98 1.76 -18.61 16.56
CA ALA A 98 1.82 -20.03 16.16
C ALA A 98 0.92 -20.96 17.02
N ASN A 99 0.49 -20.50 18.20
CA ASN A 99 -0.48 -21.22 19.04
C ASN A 99 -1.94 -21.06 18.57
N GLY A 100 -2.18 -20.31 17.49
CA GLY A 100 -3.49 -20.03 16.92
C GLY A 100 -4.20 -18.80 17.47
N SER A 101 -3.65 -18.08 18.45
CA SER A 101 -4.28 -16.83 18.93
C SER A 101 -4.12 -15.71 17.90
N PHE A 102 -5.14 -14.87 17.78
CA PHE A 102 -5.26 -13.81 16.78
C PHE A 102 -5.65 -12.48 17.42
N GLN A 103 -5.16 -11.39 16.85
CA GLN A 103 -5.49 -10.02 17.23
C GLN A 103 -5.73 -9.18 15.98
N GLU A 104 -6.67 -8.23 16.08
CA GLU A 104 -6.89 -7.18 15.10
C GLU A 104 -7.03 -5.85 15.85
N LEU A 105 -6.28 -4.85 15.41
CA LEU A 105 -6.17 -3.55 16.03
C LEU A 105 -6.45 -2.47 15.01
N ILE A 106 -7.18 -1.44 15.43
CA ILE A 106 -7.31 -0.17 14.72
C ILE A 106 -6.61 0.86 15.59
N ILE A 107 -5.53 1.44 15.06
CA ILE A 107 -4.66 2.34 15.79
C ILE A 107 -4.75 3.72 15.15
N PRO A 108 -5.44 4.68 15.78
CA PRO A 108 -5.59 6.02 15.26
C PRO A 108 -4.26 6.76 15.19
N LYS A 109 -4.06 7.56 14.14
CA LYS A 109 -2.91 8.46 13.99
C LYS A 109 -3.34 9.83 13.51
N GLU A 110 -2.50 10.82 13.76
CA GLU A 110 -2.79 12.20 13.39
C GLU A 110 -2.46 12.48 11.92
N LYS A 111 -1.22 12.17 11.50
CA LYS A 111 -0.73 12.47 10.16
C LYS A 111 0.14 11.36 9.60
N LEU A 112 0.17 11.27 8.27
CA LEU A 112 1.00 10.36 7.50
C LEU A 112 1.70 11.17 6.40
N PHE A 113 3.02 11.08 6.36
CA PHE A 113 3.82 11.66 5.28
C PHE A 113 4.08 10.58 4.25
N VAL A 114 3.65 10.78 3.01
CA VAL A 114 3.88 9.85 1.90
C VAL A 114 4.73 10.52 0.84
N SER A 115 5.74 9.84 0.33
CA SER A 115 6.54 10.33 -0.80
C SER A 115 6.86 9.21 -1.78
N THR A 116 7.19 9.56 -3.02
CA THR A 116 7.54 8.58 -4.07
C THR A 116 8.94 8.80 -4.62
N ILE A 117 9.62 7.70 -4.95
CA ILE A 117 10.87 7.69 -5.72
C ILE A 117 10.73 6.60 -6.77
N GLY A 118 10.85 6.94 -8.05
CA GLY A 118 10.56 5.98 -9.12
C GLY A 118 9.08 5.58 -9.12
N GLN A 119 8.79 4.29 -8.98
CA GLN A 119 7.43 3.75 -8.87
C GLN A 119 7.02 3.47 -7.42
N GLY A 120 7.99 3.29 -6.52
CA GLY A 120 7.77 2.94 -5.13
C GLY A 120 7.48 4.14 -4.23
N SER A 121 6.79 3.88 -3.12
CA SER A 121 6.50 4.88 -2.10
C SER A 121 7.22 4.63 -0.78
N ALA A 122 7.33 5.68 0.01
CA ALA A 122 7.68 5.62 1.41
C ALA A 122 6.65 6.40 2.22
N GLY A 123 6.19 5.81 3.32
CA GLY A 123 5.24 6.42 4.24
C GLY A 123 5.75 6.39 5.67
N ILE A 124 5.49 7.45 6.44
CA ILE A 124 5.83 7.52 7.87
C ILE A 124 4.75 8.27 8.65
N SER A 125 4.28 7.69 9.75
CA SER A 125 3.36 8.38 10.65
C SER A 125 4.07 9.53 11.38
N SER A 126 3.35 10.59 11.73
CA SER A 126 3.98 11.79 12.33
C SER A 126 4.64 11.59 13.69
N ASP A 127 4.22 10.56 14.41
CA ASP A 127 4.82 10.12 15.67
C ASP A 127 5.93 9.08 15.48
N GLY A 128 6.22 8.66 14.24
CA GLY A 128 7.21 7.63 13.91
C GLY A 128 6.81 6.21 14.32
N ALA A 129 5.57 5.99 14.74
CA ALA A 129 5.09 4.70 15.24
C ALA A 129 5.00 3.62 14.16
N PHE A 130 4.87 4.00 12.89
CA PHE A 130 5.04 3.08 11.78
C PHE A 130 5.61 3.77 10.54
N SER A 131 6.22 2.96 9.67
CA SER A 131 6.64 3.40 8.35
C SER A 131 6.69 2.24 7.36
N TRP A 132 6.73 2.57 6.07
CA TRP A 132 7.16 1.67 5.01
C TRP A 132 8.09 2.40 4.04
N GLN A 133 8.92 1.65 3.34
CA GLN A 133 9.77 2.15 2.28
C GLN A 133 9.90 1.09 1.18
N ALA A 134 9.57 1.48 -0.05
CA ALA A 134 9.77 0.69 -1.25
C ALA A 134 11.07 1.08 -1.96
N SER A 135 11.68 0.13 -2.66
CA SER A 135 12.69 0.43 -3.67
C SER A 135 12.06 1.17 -4.88
N PRO A 136 12.82 1.98 -5.63
CA PRO A 136 12.26 2.74 -6.75
C PRO A 136 11.63 1.91 -7.88
N ASP A 137 11.99 0.63 -7.95
CA ASP A 137 11.53 -0.35 -8.94
C ASP A 137 10.50 -1.34 -8.39
N LEU A 138 9.98 -1.12 -7.17
CA LEU A 138 9.02 -2.00 -6.47
C LEU A 138 9.58 -3.40 -6.13
N SER A 139 10.88 -3.64 -6.31
CA SER A 139 11.51 -4.93 -6.03
C SER A 139 11.56 -5.29 -4.55
N GLN A 140 11.55 -4.31 -3.64
CA GLN A 140 11.66 -4.55 -2.21
C GLN A 140 10.80 -3.57 -1.41
N TYR A 141 10.21 -4.05 -0.33
CA TYR A 141 9.54 -3.24 0.69
C TYR A 141 10.09 -3.57 2.07
N THR A 142 10.28 -2.53 2.89
CA THR A 142 10.58 -2.66 4.32
C THR A 142 9.54 -1.88 5.11
N LEU A 143 8.82 -2.57 6.00
CA LEU A 143 7.84 -2.00 6.90
C LEU A 143 8.38 -2.05 8.32
N THR A 144 8.19 -0.97 9.08
CA THR A 144 8.67 -0.85 10.47
C THR A 144 7.50 -0.52 11.38
N LEU A 145 7.44 -1.21 12.51
CA LEU A 145 6.51 -0.94 13.60
C LEU A 145 7.32 -0.52 14.84
N ALA A 146 6.92 0.59 15.45
CA ALA A 146 7.49 1.18 16.67
C ALA A 146 6.35 1.66 17.59
N LEU A 147 5.44 0.74 17.90
CA LEU A 147 4.23 0.97 18.70
C LEU A 147 4.51 0.58 20.17
N GLU A 148 5.46 1.27 20.80
CA GLU A 148 5.95 0.94 22.14
C GLU A 148 4.84 0.97 23.21
N ASP A 149 3.90 1.92 23.11
CA ASP A 149 2.79 2.10 24.05
C ASP A 149 1.86 0.87 24.14
N ILE A 150 1.85 0.03 23.11
CA ILE A 150 1.08 -1.22 23.06
C ILE A 150 1.96 -2.46 22.91
N GLY A 151 3.27 -2.30 23.13
CA GLY A 151 4.24 -3.39 23.16
C GLY A 151 4.48 -4.07 21.80
N ILE A 152 4.29 -3.36 20.69
CA ILE A 152 4.52 -3.91 19.33
C ILE A 152 5.70 -3.21 18.67
N SER A 153 6.71 -3.97 18.25
CA SER A 153 7.84 -3.43 17.50
C SER A 153 8.45 -4.45 16.54
N GLY A 154 9.20 -3.98 15.55
CA GLY A 154 9.95 -4.84 14.64
C GLY A 154 9.79 -4.46 13.17
N GLN A 155 10.10 -5.40 12.29
CA GLN A 155 10.08 -5.17 10.84
C GLN A 155 9.45 -6.32 10.06
N ILE A 156 8.89 -5.97 8.91
CA ILE A 156 8.45 -6.87 7.85
C ILE A 156 9.23 -6.48 6.60
N GLN A 157 9.80 -7.45 5.90
CA GLN A 157 10.53 -7.25 4.64
C GLN A 157 9.87 -8.10 3.57
N LEU A 158 9.62 -7.53 2.40
CA LEU A 158 9.02 -8.21 1.26
C LEU A 158 9.94 -8.06 0.05
N GLN A 159 10.36 -9.17 -0.54
CA GLN A 159 11.19 -9.22 -1.75
C GLN A 159 10.34 -9.72 -2.92
N SER A 160 10.06 -8.85 -3.89
CA SER A 160 9.26 -9.18 -5.06
C SER A 160 9.83 -10.37 -5.84
N ILE A 161 8.93 -11.29 -6.23
CA ILE A 161 9.23 -12.37 -7.18
C ILE A 161 8.24 -12.39 -8.37
N ALA A 162 7.31 -11.42 -8.41
CA ALA A 162 6.33 -11.27 -9.47
C ALA A 162 6.16 -9.79 -9.85
N PRO A 163 5.98 -9.47 -11.15
CA PRO A 163 5.86 -8.09 -11.60
C PRO A 163 4.50 -7.47 -11.21
N PRO A 164 4.43 -6.15 -10.94
CA PRO A 164 3.19 -5.46 -10.65
C PRO A 164 2.14 -5.60 -11.76
N HIS A 165 0.86 -5.68 -11.39
CA HIS A 165 -0.24 -5.73 -12.34
C HIS A 165 -1.43 -4.88 -11.91
N VAL A 166 -2.25 -4.50 -12.89
CA VAL A 166 -3.56 -3.88 -12.68
C VAL A 166 -4.64 -4.95 -12.80
N ALA A 167 -5.87 -4.64 -12.41
CA ALA A 167 -6.99 -5.57 -12.31
C ALA A 167 -7.13 -6.60 -13.45
N CYS A 168 -6.83 -6.23 -14.69
CA CYS A 168 -7.05 -7.09 -15.87
C CYS A 168 -5.81 -7.25 -16.78
N SER A 169 -4.65 -6.71 -16.41
CA SER A 169 -3.44 -6.80 -17.25
C SER A 169 -2.15 -6.53 -16.48
N ALA A 170 -1.01 -6.87 -17.09
CA ALA A 170 0.28 -6.37 -16.63
C ALA A 170 0.32 -4.83 -16.61
N THR A 171 1.24 -4.26 -15.83
CA THR A 171 1.51 -2.81 -15.83
C THR A 171 2.29 -2.40 -17.08
N TYR A 172 1.70 -1.56 -17.91
CA TYR A 172 2.37 -0.89 -19.03
C TYR A 172 1.79 0.52 -19.21
N PRO A 173 2.54 1.49 -19.78
CA PRO A 173 2.03 2.84 -19.97
C PRO A 173 0.68 2.87 -20.71
N GLY A 174 -0.33 3.50 -20.09
CA GLY A 174 -1.70 3.57 -20.61
C GLY A 174 -2.62 2.41 -20.20
N ALA A 175 -2.13 1.40 -19.49
CA ALA A 175 -2.99 0.40 -18.85
C ALA A 175 -3.94 1.09 -17.84
N ARG A 176 -5.18 0.58 -17.74
CA ARG A 176 -6.22 1.15 -16.87
C ARG A 176 -6.06 0.68 -15.43
N LEU A 177 -6.16 1.62 -14.50
CA LEU A 177 -6.09 1.38 -13.05
C LEU A 177 -7.46 1.07 -12.45
N GLU A 178 -8.54 1.32 -13.18
CA GLU A 178 -9.90 1.04 -12.73
C GLU A 178 -10.15 -0.45 -12.57
N TYR A 179 -10.50 -0.82 -11.34
CA TYR A 179 -11.22 -2.06 -11.08
C TYR A 179 -12.73 -1.86 -11.32
N HIS A 180 -13.24 -0.70 -10.91
CA HIS A 180 -14.62 -0.26 -11.10
C HIS A 180 -14.67 1.27 -11.27
N TRP A 181 -15.82 1.86 -11.64
CA TRP A 181 -15.92 3.29 -11.96
C TRP A 181 -15.63 4.24 -10.77
N ASP A 182 -15.60 3.70 -9.56
CA ASP A 182 -15.37 4.37 -8.28
C ASP A 182 -14.17 3.80 -7.51
N LEU A 183 -13.40 2.89 -8.11
CA LEU A 183 -12.33 2.16 -7.43
C LEU A 183 -11.12 1.94 -8.35
N LEU A 184 -10.01 2.55 -7.97
CA LEU A 184 -8.70 2.14 -8.47
C LEU A 184 -8.15 0.99 -7.64
N TRP A 185 -7.57 0.00 -8.30
CA TRP A 185 -6.86 -1.09 -7.64
C TRP A 185 -5.59 -1.42 -8.41
N VAL A 186 -4.46 -1.40 -7.70
CA VAL A 186 -3.16 -1.76 -8.24
C VAL A 186 -2.53 -2.79 -7.33
N ASN A 187 -2.13 -3.92 -7.91
CA ASN A 187 -1.38 -4.92 -7.19
C ASN A 187 0.11 -4.72 -7.47
N LEU A 188 0.74 -4.05 -6.50
CA LEU A 188 2.13 -3.59 -6.59
C LEU A 188 3.12 -4.72 -6.31
N LEU A 189 2.74 -5.63 -5.42
CA LEU A 189 3.52 -6.80 -5.05
C LEU A 189 2.61 -8.05 -5.05
N PRO A 190 2.44 -8.71 -6.20
CA PRO A 190 1.56 -9.89 -6.30
C PRO A 190 2.01 -11.10 -5.52
N ASP A 191 3.33 -11.25 -5.43
CA ASP A 191 3.97 -12.31 -4.70
C ASP A 191 5.37 -11.85 -4.32
N SER A 192 5.77 -12.23 -3.12
CA SER A 192 7.07 -11.89 -2.56
C SER A 192 7.54 -12.95 -1.58
N VAL A 193 8.85 -13.06 -1.42
CA VAL A 193 9.43 -13.73 -0.26
C VAL A 193 9.36 -12.74 0.90
N ALA A 194 8.60 -13.10 1.93
CA ALA A 194 8.38 -12.27 3.11
C ALA A 194 9.19 -12.77 4.30
N SER A 195 9.87 -11.85 4.99
CA SER A 195 10.55 -12.07 6.27
C SER A 195 9.92 -11.18 7.33
N VAL A 196 9.32 -11.79 8.34
CA VAL A 196 8.65 -11.10 9.46
C VAL A 196 9.47 -11.30 10.72
N ASN A 197 9.75 -10.22 11.44
CA ASN A 197 10.38 -10.26 12.75
C ASN A 197 9.78 -9.16 13.63
N LEU A 198 8.71 -9.53 14.34
CA LEU A 198 7.97 -8.65 15.24
C LEU A 198 8.06 -9.17 16.68
N MET A 199 8.00 -8.24 17.62
CA MET A 199 7.82 -8.48 19.04
C MET A 199 6.47 -7.91 19.45
N VAL A 200 5.63 -8.74 20.08
CA VAL A 200 4.32 -8.36 20.59
C VAL A 200 4.24 -8.74 22.07
N ASN A 201 4.27 -7.75 22.95
CA ASN A 201 4.24 -7.93 24.41
C ASN A 201 5.26 -8.96 24.91
N GLY A 202 6.47 -8.94 24.35
CA GLY A 202 7.56 -9.87 24.69
C GLY A 202 7.47 -11.25 24.02
N THR A 203 6.46 -11.50 23.18
CA THR A 203 6.33 -12.72 22.37
C THR A 203 6.70 -12.44 20.92
N ALA A 204 7.60 -13.25 20.36
CA ALA A 204 8.00 -13.09 18.97
C ALA A 204 6.94 -13.62 17.98
N ILE A 205 6.71 -12.86 16.92
CA ILE A 205 6.07 -13.31 15.68
C ILE A 205 7.15 -13.20 14.62
N ALA A 206 7.80 -14.32 14.30
CA ALA A 206 8.92 -14.36 13.39
C ALA A 206 8.81 -15.56 12.44
N PHE A 207 8.77 -15.30 11.14
CA PHE A 207 8.62 -16.33 10.12
C PHE A 207 9.10 -15.86 8.75
N GLU A 208 9.34 -16.84 7.87
CA GLU A 208 9.51 -16.65 6.43
C GLU A 208 8.29 -17.21 5.69
N GLY A 209 7.90 -16.57 4.58
CA GLY A 209 6.76 -17.04 3.81
C GLY A 209 6.47 -16.21 2.55
N SER A 210 5.20 -16.15 2.18
CA SER A 210 4.75 -15.34 1.04
C SER A 210 4.10 -14.06 1.55
N GLY A 211 4.27 -12.97 0.82
CA GLY A 211 3.64 -11.69 1.14
C GLY A 211 3.17 -10.94 -0.09
N TYR A 212 2.34 -9.94 0.16
CA TYR A 212 1.53 -9.28 -0.84
C TYR A 212 1.39 -7.78 -0.54
N HIS A 213 1.22 -6.97 -1.59
CA HIS A 213 0.92 -5.54 -1.45
C HIS A 213 -0.05 -5.02 -2.50
N ASP A 214 -1.15 -4.43 -2.02
CA ASP A 214 -2.14 -3.72 -2.81
C ASP A 214 -2.24 -2.25 -2.46
N LYS A 215 -2.62 -1.48 -3.48
CA LYS A 215 -3.07 -0.11 -3.37
C LYS A 215 -4.50 0.00 -3.86
N ALA A 216 -5.37 0.58 -3.05
CA ALA A 216 -6.74 0.87 -3.49
C ALA A 216 -7.19 2.27 -3.09
N CYS A 217 -7.95 2.88 -3.99
CA CYS A 217 -8.37 4.28 -3.88
C CYS A 217 -9.85 4.47 -4.28
N PRO A 218 -10.80 4.02 -3.44
CA PRO A 218 -12.21 4.34 -3.61
C PRO A 218 -12.52 5.84 -3.58
N THR A 219 -13.42 6.31 -4.45
CA THR A 219 -13.99 7.66 -4.40
C THR A 219 -15.35 7.73 -3.71
N ILE A 220 -15.92 6.57 -3.38
CA ILE A 220 -17.18 6.44 -2.64
C ILE A 220 -16.98 5.54 -1.43
N ASP A 221 -17.81 5.73 -0.41
CA ASP A 221 -17.75 4.94 0.80
C ASP A 221 -18.48 3.60 0.59
N PHE A 222 -17.71 2.52 0.39
CA PHE A 222 -18.28 1.16 0.31
C PHE A 222 -18.79 0.64 1.66
N LYS A 223 -18.52 1.35 2.77
CA LYS A 223 -19.02 1.00 4.11
C LYS A 223 -20.44 1.54 4.33
N ALA A 224 -20.86 2.53 3.55
CA ALA A 224 -22.22 3.06 3.60
C ALA A 224 -23.20 2.02 3.03
N PRO A 225 -24.30 1.70 3.73
CA PRO A 225 -25.31 0.82 3.17
C PRO A 225 -25.86 1.43 1.87
N LEU A 226 -25.90 0.62 0.80
CA LEU A 226 -26.60 0.95 -0.44
C LEU A 226 -28.04 1.33 -0.09
N LYS A 227 -28.35 2.63 -0.07
CA LYS A 227 -29.73 3.11 -0.05
C LYS A 227 -30.32 2.84 -1.42
N LEU A 228 -30.83 1.63 -1.64
CA LEU A 228 -31.73 1.32 -2.75
C LEU A 228 -33.03 2.10 -2.52
N THR A 229 -33.12 3.31 -3.07
CA THR A 229 -34.42 3.93 -3.34
C THR A 229 -35.02 3.22 -4.55
N LEU A 230 -35.91 2.26 -4.26
CA LEU A 230 -36.88 1.72 -5.21
C LEU A 230 -38.03 2.71 -5.43
#